data_AF-A0AAW1R4T9-F1
#
_entry.id   AF-A0AAW1R4T9-F1
#
_cell.length_a   1.000
_cell.length_b   1.000
_cell.length_c   1.000
_cell.angle_alpha   90.00
_cell.angle_beta   90.00
_cell.angle_gamma   90.00
#
_symmetry.space_group_name_H-M   'P 1'
#
loop_
_entity.id
_entity.type
_entity.pdbx_description
1 polymer ?
#
loop_
_entity_poly.entity_id
_entity_poly.type
_entity_poly.pdbx_seq_one_letter_code
_entity_poly.pdbx_strand_id
1 'polypeptide(L)'
;MEVLEAAQRWRRQDMEQRMLDNARVLWDRFVEHSRVDMEEHAEYLRGMATLAALVAGFVMMSFFQFSFDPTQVPRSVLLGFVISNALTVAFSTCCMAMCALMLASTFKTYTSLLSEDQEAAFILQCRQFALRYKPGDRPPAPRRTFRKHWETRCQDEWRRALYMFVAGIGTFLANMSLAVFIKFWPDLLPAILMTVPLGLGFGYFYARVGRWTHHLVGTEHGGSAAKDLEPLLESLGLPFDWHLPPRAAPSASFTSLRQPAWDTVNPEPPPPSNRSHPEVQWREEDMQQRQLGNARVLWRRFIERERNDVEQRAEQLRSFSFLSSIIAGFAVSSLLQLVFDTRSVPFVRQVAFSVTVSLTAALMTCSMTMCSLIHMSILKAGHTLTTEADEAQFMAHCHDFATRYQPGDRPPQPRRTFRMHWDARCKAEWRRAFYIFSLGLAMFQANVIAAAWIKYIPYSTEATVASAIVGAGLLYLLLAHGRWVQHLFGHGTPAKQLLKESAVAVNGLPFAWHLAPLPGKSGRLMHLASSA
;
A
#
# COMPACT_ATOMS: atom_id res chain seq x y z
N MET A 1 24.71 -20.48 -48.49
CA MET A 1 24.76 -19.11 -47.93
C MET A 1 23.54 -18.87 -47.03
N GLU A 2 22.33 -19.09 -47.52
CA GLU A 2 21.06 -18.91 -46.77
C GLU A 2 20.98 -19.68 -45.44
N VAL A 3 21.45 -20.93 -45.40
CA VAL A 3 21.45 -21.75 -44.16
C VAL A 3 22.37 -21.17 -43.08
N LEU A 4 23.49 -20.55 -43.49
CA LEU A 4 24.46 -19.93 -42.59
C LEU A 4 23.89 -18.64 -41.99
N GLU A 5 23.24 -17.83 -42.82
CA GLU A 5 22.54 -16.62 -42.39
C GLU A 5 21.34 -16.94 -41.48
N ALA A 6 20.56 -17.97 -41.79
CA ALA A 6 19.49 -18.46 -40.92
C ALA A 6 20.05 -18.92 -39.56
N ALA A 7 21.15 -19.68 -39.55
CA ALA A 7 21.80 -20.14 -38.32
C ALA A 7 22.32 -18.99 -37.44
N GLN A 8 22.85 -17.92 -38.04
CA GLN A 8 23.27 -16.73 -37.32
C GLN A 8 22.08 -15.92 -36.79
N ARG A 9 20.97 -15.86 -37.53
CA ARG A 9 19.74 -15.21 -37.07
C ARG A 9 19.14 -15.93 -35.86
N TRP A 10 19.03 -17.25 -35.91
CA TRP A 10 18.51 -18.05 -34.79
C TRP A 10 19.37 -17.93 -33.53
N ARG A 11 20.70 -17.96 -33.66
CA ARG A 11 21.59 -17.76 -32.50
C ARG A 11 21.42 -16.37 -31.86
N ARG A 12 21.27 -15.32 -32.68
CA ARG A 12 21.00 -13.97 -32.16
C ARG A 12 19.67 -13.90 -31.42
N GLN A 13 18.62 -14.48 -31.98
CA GLN A 13 17.30 -14.54 -31.34
C GLN A 13 17.31 -15.37 -30.04
N ASP A 14 18.03 -16.49 -30.01
CA ASP A 14 18.19 -17.31 -28.80
C ASP A 14 18.88 -16.53 -27.68
N MET A 15 19.96 -15.81 -28.00
CA MET A 15 20.65 -14.96 -27.03
C MET A 15 19.75 -13.82 -26.51
N GLU A 16 19.03 -13.15 -27.40
CA GLU A 16 18.08 -12.09 -27.00
C GLU A 16 16.95 -12.63 -26.12
N GLN A 17 16.44 -13.84 -26.41
CA GLN A 17 15.41 -14.50 -25.59
C GLN A 17 15.93 -14.83 -24.19
N ARG A 18 17.15 -15.38 -24.07
CA ARG A 18 17.75 -15.68 -22.76
C ARG A 18 18.00 -14.42 -21.94
N MET A 19 18.45 -13.33 -22.58
CA MET A 19 18.60 -12.03 -21.93
C MET A 19 17.25 -11.51 -21.42
N LEU A 20 16.18 -11.69 -22.20
CA LEU A 20 14.84 -11.32 -21.80
C LEU A 20 14.36 -12.15 -20.61
N ASP A 21 14.59 -13.46 -20.61
CA ASP A 21 14.22 -14.35 -19.51
C ASP A 21 14.98 -14.01 -18.22
N ASN A 22 16.27 -13.68 -18.30
CA ASN A 22 17.03 -13.18 -17.16
C ASN A 22 16.46 -11.85 -16.62
N ALA A 23 16.08 -10.93 -17.50
CA ALA A 23 15.47 -9.66 -17.11
C ALA A 23 14.11 -9.85 -16.42
N ARG A 24 13.29 -10.83 -16.87
CA ARG A 24 12.02 -11.19 -16.23
C ARG A 24 12.24 -11.72 -14.83
N VAL A 25 13.13 -12.70 -14.66
CA VAL A 25 13.46 -13.26 -13.34
C VAL A 25 13.94 -12.17 -12.38
N LEU A 26 14.75 -11.23 -12.87
CA LEU A 26 15.22 -10.10 -12.07
C LEU A 26 14.08 -9.16 -11.68
N TRP A 27 13.17 -8.85 -12.61
CA TRP A 27 11.97 -8.05 -12.34
C TRP A 27 11.05 -8.72 -11.31
N ASP A 28 10.78 -10.02 -11.47
CA ASP A 28 9.91 -10.79 -10.58
C ASP A 28 10.46 -10.79 -9.15
N ARG A 29 11.79 -10.92 -8.98
CA ARG A 29 12.45 -10.76 -7.67
C ARG A 29 12.22 -9.37 -7.06
N PHE A 30 12.30 -8.30 -7.84
CA PHE A 30 12.04 -6.94 -7.34
C PHE A 30 10.58 -6.71 -6.98
N VAL A 31 9.66 -7.24 -7.79
CA VAL A 31 8.23 -7.19 -7.53
C VAL A 31 7.90 -7.94 -6.26
N GLU A 32 8.43 -9.14 -6.11
CA GLU A 32 8.19 -9.99 -4.95
C GLU A 32 8.78 -9.37 -3.68
N HIS A 33 10.02 -8.88 -3.72
CA HIS A 33 10.59 -8.14 -2.59
C HIS A 33 9.74 -6.91 -2.23
N SER A 34 9.30 -6.14 -3.23
CA SER A 34 8.44 -4.97 -2.99
C SER A 34 7.06 -5.36 -2.45
N ARG A 35 6.56 -6.56 -2.80
CA ARG A 35 5.29 -7.12 -2.30
C ARG A 35 5.41 -7.47 -0.83
N VAL A 36 6.45 -8.24 -0.48
CA VAL A 36 6.73 -8.64 0.90
C VAL A 36 6.91 -7.41 1.79
N ASP A 37 7.73 -6.43 1.36
CA ASP A 37 7.90 -5.17 2.10
C ASP A 37 6.55 -4.46 2.30
N MET A 38 5.73 -4.38 1.25
CA MET A 38 4.43 -3.73 1.31
C MET A 38 3.48 -4.45 2.27
N GLU A 39 3.41 -5.78 2.23
CA GLU A 39 2.58 -6.61 3.11
C GLU A 39 2.99 -6.46 4.57
N GLU A 40 4.29 -6.54 4.86
CA GLU A 40 4.84 -6.35 6.19
C GLU A 40 4.44 -4.97 6.77
N HIS A 41 4.68 -3.90 6.00
CA HIS A 41 4.30 -2.55 6.41
C HIS A 41 2.78 -2.35 6.52
N ALA A 42 1.99 -3.00 5.66
CA ALA A 42 0.53 -2.95 5.73
C ALA A 42 0.00 -3.62 7.00
N GLU A 43 0.57 -4.77 7.38
CA GLU A 43 0.22 -5.47 8.62
C GLU A 43 0.54 -4.62 9.86
N TYR A 44 1.70 -3.97 9.90
CA TYR A 44 2.06 -3.05 10.98
C TYR A 44 1.07 -1.90 11.13
N LEU A 45 0.70 -1.27 10.00
CA LEU A 45 -0.26 -0.17 9.99
C LEU A 45 -1.65 -0.63 10.44
N ARG A 46 -2.09 -1.81 9.99
CA ARG A 46 -3.40 -2.38 10.37
C ARG A 46 -3.46 -2.74 11.85
N GLY A 47 -2.42 -3.40 12.37
CA GLY A 47 -2.31 -3.77 13.77
C GLY A 47 -2.33 -2.54 14.68
N MET A 48 -1.51 -1.54 14.35
CA MET A 48 -1.45 -0.28 15.10
C MET A 48 -2.77 0.50 15.05
N ALA A 49 -3.40 0.62 13.87
CA ALA A 49 -4.69 1.30 13.73
C ALA A 49 -5.78 0.64 14.58
N THR A 50 -5.84 -0.70 14.56
CA THR A 50 -6.82 -1.49 15.31
C THR A 50 -6.64 -1.31 16.82
N LEU A 51 -5.41 -1.47 17.32
CA LEU A 51 -5.13 -1.31 18.75
C LEU A 51 -5.41 0.13 19.21
N ALA A 52 -5.04 1.12 18.41
CA ALA A 52 -5.33 2.51 18.73
C ALA A 52 -6.84 2.79 18.77
N ALA A 53 -7.62 2.23 17.83
CA ALA A 53 -9.08 2.34 17.84
C ALA A 53 -9.70 1.73 19.11
N LEU A 54 -9.23 0.55 19.51
CA LEU A 54 -9.69 -0.14 20.72
C LEU A 54 -9.34 0.67 21.98
N VAL A 55 -8.11 1.16 22.11
CA VAL A 55 -7.70 1.99 23.25
C VAL A 55 -8.55 3.26 23.34
N ALA A 56 -8.74 3.98 22.23
CA ALA A 56 -9.58 5.18 22.22
C ALA A 56 -11.03 4.84 22.64
N GLY A 57 -11.59 3.77 22.09
CA GLY A 57 -12.95 3.35 22.39
C GLY A 57 -13.15 2.89 23.83
N PHE A 58 -12.25 2.08 24.38
CA PHE A 58 -12.32 1.64 25.78
C PHE A 58 -12.19 2.81 26.75
N VAL A 59 -11.30 3.76 26.47
CA VAL A 59 -11.12 4.94 27.31
C VAL A 59 -12.37 5.81 27.31
N MET A 60 -12.96 6.03 26.13
CA MET A 60 -14.25 6.70 26.01
C MET A 60 -15.36 5.96 26.78
N MET A 61 -15.43 4.64 26.65
CA MET A 61 -16.40 3.80 27.35
C MET A 61 -16.27 3.92 28.87
N SER A 62 -15.06 3.74 29.38
CA SER A 62 -14.75 3.87 30.80
C SER A 62 -15.09 5.26 31.31
N PHE A 63 -14.77 6.31 30.55
CA PHE A 63 -15.10 7.69 30.90
C PHE A 63 -16.61 7.91 31.10
N PHE A 64 -17.46 7.29 30.28
CA PHE A 64 -18.91 7.42 30.41
C PHE A 64 -19.47 6.65 31.60
N GLN A 65 -19.04 5.41 31.78
CA GLN A 65 -19.48 4.57 32.91
C GLN A 65 -19.02 5.12 34.26
N PHE A 66 -17.87 5.77 34.29
CA PHE A 66 -17.26 6.21 35.53
C PHE A 66 -18.10 7.33 36.17
N SER A 67 -18.82 6.97 37.22
CA SER A 67 -19.69 7.86 37.98
C SER A 67 -19.08 8.06 39.36
N PHE A 68 -18.81 9.32 39.70
CA PHE A 68 -18.25 9.72 40.99
C PHE A 68 -18.85 11.07 41.37
N ASP A 69 -18.87 11.37 42.67
CA ASP A 69 -19.28 12.66 43.17
C ASP A 69 -18.10 13.64 43.09
N PRO A 70 -18.13 14.62 42.18
CA PRO A 70 -16.97 15.46 41.89
C PRO A 70 -16.70 16.50 43.00
N THR A 71 -17.59 16.65 43.99
CA THR A 71 -17.33 17.51 45.16
C THR A 71 -16.39 16.86 46.17
N GLN A 72 -16.26 15.53 46.15
CA GLN A 72 -15.47 14.79 47.13
C GLN A 72 -14.00 14.67 46.74
N VAL A 73 -13.66 14.96 45.48
CA VAL A 73 -12.33 14.72 44.89
C VAL A 73 -11.61 16.06 44.69
N PRO A 74 -10.29 16.15 44.93
CA PRO A 74 -9.52 17.34 44.63
C PRO A 74 -9.60 17.68 43.14
N ARG A 75 -9.82 18.99 42.85
CA ARG A 75 -9.88 19.49 41.47
C ARG A 75 -8.63 19.17 40.66
N SER A 76 -7.46 19.07 41.29
CA SER A 76 -6.22 18.71 40.60
C SER A 76 -6.23 17.28 40.05
N VAL A 77 -6.74 16.32 40.83
CA VAL A 77 -6.85 14.90 40.41
C VAL A 77 -7.89 14.76 39.31
N LEU A 78 -9.02 15.45 39.45
CA LEU A 78 -10.07 15.51 38.44
C LEU A 78 -9.56 16.09 37.12
N LEU A 79 -8.87 17.23 37.18
CA LEU A 79 -8.27 17.87 36.00
C LEU A 79 -7.23 16.97 35.34
N GLY A 80 -6.39 16.30 36.14
CA GLY A 80 -5.44 15.31 35.66
C GLY A 80 -6.13 14.18 34.88
N PHE A 81 -7.22 13.63 35.43
CA PHE A 81 -8.00 12.56 34.80
C PHE A 81 -8.58 13.01 33.46
N VAL A 82 -9.12 14.22 33.42
CA VAL A 82 -9.68 14.81 32.19
C VAL A 82 -8.60 15.00 31.12
N ILE A 83 -7.44 15.53 31.50
CA ILE A 83 -6.30 15.72 30.59
C ILE A 83 -5.80 14.38 30.06
N SER A 84 -5.60 13.38 30.92
CA SER A 84 -5.13 12.06 30.50
C SER A 84 -6.12 11.35 29.59
N ASN A 85 -7.43 11.45 29.88
CA ASN A 85 -8.49 10.91 29.04
C ASN A 85 -8.49 11.57 27.65
N ALA A 86 -8.50 12.91 27.61
CA ALA A 86 -8.52 13.67 26.36
C ALA A 86 -7.27 13.43 25.51
N LEU A 87 -6.07 13.38 26.12
CA LEU A 87 -4.83 13.08 25.42
C LEU A 87 -4.84 11.66 24.84
N THR A 88 -5.32 10.68 25.61
CA THR A 88 -5.40 9.28 25.15
C THR A 88 -6.28 9.17 23.91
N VAL A 89 -7.48 9.75 23.97
CA VAL A 89 -8.41 9.74 22.84
C VAL A 89 -7.81 10.47 21.65
N ALA A 90 -7.27 11.67 21.83
CA ALA A 90 -6.68 12.46 20.76
C ALA A 90 -5.50 11.73 20.08
N PHE A 91 -4.56 11.19 20.85
CA PHE A 91 -3.40 10.49 20.31
C PHE A 91 -3.78 9.18 19.61
N SER A 92 -4.62 8.35 20.23
CA SER A 92 -5.02 7.07 19.65
C SER A 92 -5.83 7.24 18.37
N THR A 93 -6.76 8.20 18.33
CA THR A 93 -7.53 8.48 17.12
C THR A 93 -6.70 9.10 16.00
N CYS A 94 -5.76 10.01 16.32
CA CYS A 94 -4.82 10.56 15.34
C CYS A 94 -3.89 9.48 14.77
N CYS A 95 -3.35 8.61 15.63
CA CYS A 95 -2.55 7.46 15.22
C CYS A 95 -3.33 6.55 14.26
N MET A 96 -4.54 6.14 14.67
CA MET A 96 -5.42 5.30 13.87
C MET A 96 -5.69 5.90 12.48
N ALA A 97 -6.03 7.19 12.43
CA ALA A 97 -6.29 7.87 11.17
C ALA A 97 -5.05 7.93 10.27
N MET A 98 -3.90 8.30 10.83
CA MET A 98 -2.63 8.35 10.09
C MET A 98 -2.28 6.98 9.52
N CYS A 99 -2.48 5.91 10.29
CA CYS A 99 -2.28 4.54 9.82
C CYS A 99 -3.19 4.18 8.65
N ALA A 100 -4.48 4.51 8.74
CA ALA A 100 -5.43 4.27 7.67
C ALA A 100 -5.09 5.06 6.38
N LEU A 101 -4.61 6.30 6.52
CA LEU A 101 -4.18 7.14 5.40
C LEU A 101 -2.90 6.61 4.75
N MET A 102 -1.91 6.22 5.55
CA MET A 102 -0.67 5.61 5.05
C MET A 102 -0.97 4.28 4.35
N LEU A 103 -1.85 3.45 4.91
CA LEU A 103 -2.28 2.19 4.30
C LEU A 103 -2.93 2.42 2.93
N ALA A 104 -3.79 3.42 2.79
CA ALA A 104 -4.36 3.78 1.49
C ALA A 104 -3.28 4.26 0.49
N SER A 105 -2.23 4.93 0.97
CA SER A 105 -1.12 5.39 0.15
C SER A 105 -0.20 4.26 -0.29
N THR A 106 0.14 3.32 0.59
CA THR A 106 1.01 2.19 0.25
C THR A 106 0.40 1.36 -0.87
N PHE A 107 -0.89 1.04 -0.80
CA PHE A 107 -1.59 0.33 -1.87
C PHE A 107 -1.68 1.14 -3.18
N LYS A 108 -1.95 2.45 -3.09
CA LYS A 108 -1.93 3.32 -4.30
C LYS A 108 -0.55 3.33 -4.95
N THR A 109 0.51 3.44 -4.17
CA THR A 109 1.86 3.49 -4.72
C THR A 109 2.29 2.14 -5.26
N TYR A 110 1.99 1.04 -4.56
CA TYR A 110 2.32 -0.31 -5.01
C TYR A 110 1.73 -0.61 -6.40
N THR A 111 0.44 -0.35 -6.60
CA THR A 111 -0.21 -0.51 -7.92
C THR A 111 0.44 0.37 -9.00
N SER A 112 0.97 1.53 -8.63
CA SER A 112 1.72 2.39 -9.56
C SER A 112 3.13 1.90 -9.86
N LEU A 113 3.78 1.20 -8.93
CA LEU A 113 5.11 0.61 -9.10
C LEU A 113 5.05 -0.61 -10.03
N LEU A 114 3.99 -1.40 -9.91
CA LEU A 114 3.72 -2.54 -10.79
C LEU A 114 3.15 -2.16 -12.16
N SER A 115 3.23 -0.90 -12.57
CA SER A 115 2.73 -0.48 -13.89
C SER A 115 3.50 -1.16 -15.03
N GLU A 116 2.81 -1.52 -16.11
CA GLU A 116 3.42 -2.11 -17.32
C GLU A 116 4.47 -1.20 -17.93
N ASP A 117 4.26 0.11 -17.87
CA ASP A 117 5.22 1.10 -18.38
C ASP A 117 6.56 1.04 -17.61
N GLN A 118 6.53 0.78 -16.30
CA GLN A 118 7.75 0.68 -15.49
C GLN A 118 8.51 -0.61 -15.74
N GLU A 119 7.80 -1.73 -15.87
CA GLU A 119 8.46 -2.98 -16.26
C GLU A 119 9.01 -2.88 -17.69
N ALA A 120 8.24 -2.37 -18.65
CA ALA A 120 8.71 -2.18 -20.02
C ALA A 120 9.98 -1.33 -20.05
N ALA A 121 9.99 -0.21 -19.32
CA ALA A 121 11.18 0.64 -19.18
C ALA A 121 12.35 -0.09 -18.52
N PHE A 122 12.09 -0.93 -17.52
CA PHE A 122 13.11 -1.74 -16.85
C PHE A 122 13.69 -2.81 -17.78
N ILE A 123 12.85 -3.58 -18.47
CA ILE A 123 13.28 -4.60 -19.45
C ILE A 123 14.10 -3.95 -20.57
N LEU A 124 13.73 -2.74 -21.00
CA LEU A 124 14.54 -1.98 -21.97
C LEU A 124 15.90 -1.56 -21.42
N GLN A 125 15.97 -1.14 -20.16
CA GLN A 125 17.26 -0.85 -19.50
C GLN A 125 18.11 -2.12 -19.38
N CYS A 126 17.51 -3.26 -19.04
CA CYS A 126 18.15 -4.57 -19.00
C CYS A 126 18.68 -5.00 -20.37
N ARG A 127 17.93 -4.76 -21.45
CA ARG A 127 18.41 -4.97 -22.83
C ARG A 127 19.61 -4.09 -23.15
N GLN A 128 19.53 -2.80 -22.84
CA GLN A 128 20.63 -1.86 -23.08
C GLN A 128 21.88 -2.23 -22.27
N PHE A 129 21.69 -2.68 -21.04
CA PHE A 129 22.74 -3.24 -20.19
C PHE A 129 23.38 -4.44 -20.85
N ALA A 130 22.59 -5.44 -21.27
CA ALA A 130 23.11 -6.64 -21.91
C ALA A 130 23.89 -6.32 -23.20
N LEU A 131 23.46 -5.33 -23.97
CA LEU A 131 24.17 -4.89 -25.19
C LEU A 131 25.46 -4.12 -24.89
N ARG A 132 25.56 -3.42 -23.76
CA ARG A 132 26.68 -2.55 -23.38
C ARG A 132 27.59 -3.14 -22.31
N TYR A 133 27.29 -4.37 -21.88
CA TYR A 133 27.91 -5.01 -20.74
C TYR A 133 29.43 -5.07 -20.89
N LYS A 134 30.12 -4.66 -19.83
CA LYS A 134 31.54 -4.90 -19.62
C LYS A 134 31.70 -5.80 -18.39
N PRO A 135 32.73 -6.68 -18.35
CA PRO A 135 33.06 -7.42 -17.14
C PRO A 135 33.15 -6.48 -15.93
N GLY A 136 32.40 -6.79 -14.88
CA GLY A 136 32.26 -5.96 -13.68
C GLY A 136 31.03 -5.03 -13.65
N ASP A 137 30.31 -4.87 -14.76
CA ASP A 137 29.05 -4.12 -14.77
C ASP A 137 27.93 -4.94 -14.08
N ARG A 138 27.04 -4.25 -13.35
CA ARG A 138 25.90 -4.88 -12.65
C ARG A 138 24.58 -4.52 -13.33
N PRO A 139 23.55 -5.40 -13.27
CA PRO A 139 22.27 -5.11 -13.89
C PRO A 139 21.63 -3.84 -13.28
N PRO A 140 20.81 -3.11 -14.07
CA PRO A 140 20.17 -1.88 -13.60
C PRO A 140 19.16 -2.17 -12.49
N ALA A 141 18.95 -1.19 -11.61
CA ALA A 141 17.87 -1.22 -10.62
C ALA A 141 16.62 -0.50 -11.15
N PRO A 142 15.40 -0.95 -10.78
CA PRO A 142 14.20 -0.18 -11.07
C PRO A 142 14.26 1.22 -10.42
N ARG A 143 13.93 2.26 -11.21
CA ARG A 143 14.02 3.67 -10.77
C ARG A 143 13.15 4.00 -9.56
N ARG A 144 12.05 3.28 -9.39
CA ARG A 144 11.09 3.45 -8.29
C ARG A 144 10.94 2.12 -7.58
N THR A 145 11.16 2.13 -6.28
CA THR A 145 10.95 0.97 -5.39
C THR A 145 10.00 1.38 -4.28
N PHE A 146 9.29 0.38 -3.74
CA PHE A 146 8.40 0.61 -2.60
C PHE A 146 9.17 1.17 -1.40
N ARG A 147 10.34 0.59 -1.11
CA ARG A 147 11.27 1.06 -0.08
C ARG A 147 11.58 2.56 -0.18
N LYS A 148 11.92 3.06 -1.37
CA LYS A 148 12.19 4.49 -1.56
C LYS A 148 10.95 5.36 -1.32
N HIS A 149 9.77 4.89 -1.71
CA HIS A 149 8.51 5.58 -1.40
C HIS A 149 8.26 5.62 0.11
N TRP A 150 8.42 4.49 0.78
CA TRP A 150 8.25 4.37 2.22
C TRP A 150 9.21 5.31 2.96
N GLU A 151 10.51 5.24 2.67
CA GLU A 151 11.54 6.09 3.27
C GLU A 151 11.26 7.59 3.09
N THR A 152 10.82 8.01 1.90
CA THR A 152 10.64 9.45 1.59
C THR A 152 9.31 10.03 2.05
N ARG A 153 8.28 9.21 2.26
CA ARG A 153 6.90 9.71 2.51
C ARG A 153 6.25 9.13 3.74
N CYS A 154 6.40 7.84 3.98
CA CYS A 154 5.69 7.13 5.05
C CYS A 154 6.51 7.05 6.34
N GLN A 155 7.84 6.94 6.25
CA GLN A 155 8.71 6.69 7.41
C GLN A 155 8.51 7.70 8.54
N ASP A 156 8.53 9.00 8.22
CA ASP A 156 8.40 10.05 9.24
C ASP A 156 6.98 10.12 9.82
N GLU A 157 5.95 9.97 8.98
CA GLU A 157 4.56 9.99 9.43
C GLU A 157 4.23 8.72 10.24
N TRP A 158 4.83 7.57 9.90
CA TRP A 158 4.75 6.34 10.67
C TRP A 158 5.44 6.49 12.03
N ARG A 159 6.64 7.07 12.09
CA ARG A 159 7.32 7.38 13.36
C ARG A 159 6.45 8.27 14.25
N ARG A 160 5.84 9.31 13.70
CA ARG A 160 4.90 10.17 14.44
C ARG A 160 3.69 9.40 14.94
N ALA A 161 3.08 8.56 14.09
CA ALA A 161 1.94 7.73 14.48
C ALA A 161 2.33 6.73 15.59
N LEU A 162 3.52 6.14 15.54
CA LEU A 162 4.06 5.27 16.56
C LEU A 162 4.28 6.03 17.88
N TYR A 163 4.87 7.22 17.85
CA TYR A 163 5.04 8.04 19.06
C TYR A 163 3.70 8.47 19.66
N MET A 164 2.71 8.84 18.83
CA MET A 164 1.35 9.11 19.30
C MET A 164 0.73 7.87 19.94
N PHE A 165 0.89 6.69 19.34
CA PHE A 165 0.39 5.44 19.92
C PHE A 165 0.99 5.14 21.29
N VAL A 166 2.32 5.22 21.40
CA VAL A 166 3.06 4.98 22.66
C VAL A 166 2.68 6.02 23.72
N ALA A 167 2.59 7.29 23.34
CA ALA A 167 2.12 8.36 24.22
C ALA A 167 0.68 8.12 24.69
N GLY A 168 -0.20 7.68 23.78
CA GLY A 168 -1.58 7.32 24.08
C GLY A 168 -1.71 6.17 25.09
N ILE A 169 -0.87 5.14 24.99
CA ILE A 169 -0.83 4.07 26.00
C ILE A 169 -0.32 4.61 27.35
N GLY A 170 0.66 5.50 27.34
CA GLY A 170 1.15 6.12 28.58
C GLY A 170 0.09 6.96 29.27
N THR A 171 -0.63 7.79 28.51
CA THR A 171 -1.74 8.58 29.04
C THR A 171 -2.92 7.70 29.46
N PHE A 172 -3.13 6.55 28.82
CA PHE A 172 -4.14 5.57 29.24
C PHE A 172 -3.83 5.00 30.63
N LEU A 173 -2.59 4.58 30.87
CA LEU A 173 -2.18 4.04 32.16
C LEU A 173 -2.27 5.11 33.26
N ALA A 174 -1.85 6.34 32.98
CA ALA A 174 -2.06 7.47 33.88
C ALA A 174 -3.54 7.71 34.17
N ASN A 175 -4.41 7.62 33.15
CA ASN A 175 -5.85 7.74 33.29
C ASN A 175 -6.44 6.67 34.21
N MET A 176 -6.00 5.41 34.09
CA MET A 176 -6.43 4.33 34.97
C MET A 176 -5.97 4.54 36.41
N SER A 177 -4.73 5.00 36.64
CA SER A 177 -4.26 5.35 37.98
C SER A 177 -5.10 6.47 38.60
N LEU A 178 -5.40 7.53 37.84
CA LEU A 178 -6.24 8.63 38.31
C LEU A 178 -7.69 8.19 38.57
N ALA A 179 -8.25 7.32 37.73
CA ALA A 179 -9.58 6.73 37.95
C ALA A 179 -9.64 5.93 39.25
N VAL A 180 -8.60 5.14 39.55
CA VAL A 180 -8.49 4.40 40.82
C VAL A 180 -8.48 5.36 42.01
N PHE A 181 -7.70 6.44 41.95
CA PHE A 181 -7.67 7.47 43.00
C PHE A 181 -9.01 8.18 43.18
N ILE A 182 -9.71 8.47 42.09
CA ILE A 182 -11.04 9.08 42.15
C ILE A 182 -12.04 8.10 42.81
N LYS A 183 -11.98 6.82 42.43
CA LYS A 183 -12.94 5.81 42.91
C LYS A 183 -12.76 5.48 44.39
N PHE A 184 -11.51 5.39 44.84
CA PHE A 184 -11.15 5.03 46.21
C PHE A 184 -10.66 6.24 47.01
N TRP A 185 -11.12 7.45 46.69
CA TRP A 185 -10.70 8.67 47.38
C TRP A 185 -10.87 8.60 48.92
N PRO A 186 -11.97 8.03 49.47
CA PRO A 186 -12.12 7.89 50.92
C PRO A 186 -11.09 6.95 51.58
N ASP A 187 -10.65 5.92 50.85
CA ASP A 187 -9.75 4.88 51.34
C ASP A 187 -8.46 4.83 50.50
N LEU A 188 -7.42 5.52 50.97
CA LEU A 188 -6.14 5.62 50.26
C LEU A 188 -5.44 4.27 50.08
N LEU A 189 -5.68 3.29 50.96
CA LEU A 189 -5.00 2.01 50.93
C LEU A 189 -5.29 1.21 49.63
N PRO A 190 -6.56 0.94 49.25
CA PRO A 190 -6.88 0.37 47.94
C PRO A 190 -6.34 1.17 46.75
N ALA A 191 -6.38 2.51 46.83
CA ALA A 191 -5.87 3.37 45.75
C ALA A 191 -4.36 3.20 45.52
N ILE A 192 -3.59 3.16 46.61
CA ILE A 192 -2.15 2.93 46.58
C ILE A 192 -1.84 1.51 46.10
N LEU A 193 -2.53 0.49 46.64
CA LEU A 193 -2.31 -0.91 46.28
C LEU A 193 -2.60 -1.19 44.80
N MET A 194 -3.52 -0.46 44.17
CA MET A 194 -3.81 -0.56 42.72
C MET A 194 -2.87 0.31 41.88
N THR A 195 -2.48 1.49 42.38
CA THR A 195 -1.62 2.40 41.60
C THR A 195 -0.16 1.96 41.57
N VAL A 196 0.37 1.36 42.65
CA VAL A 196 1.76 0.90 42.68
C VAL A 196 2.05 -0.14 41.58
N PRO A 197 1.25 -1.21 41.40
CA PRO A 197 1.41 -2.14 40.27
C PRO A 197 1.25 -1.48 38.91
N LEU A 198 0.30 -0.55 38.75
CA LEU A 198 0.14 0.22 37.50
C LEU A 198 1.37 1.08 37.20
N GLY A 199 1.96 1.72 38.20
CA GLY A 199 3.18 2.51 38.08
C GLY A 199 4.40 1.67 37.74
N LEU A 200 4.57 0.52 38.38
CA LEU A 200 5.62 -0.46 38.05
C LEU A 200 5.45 -1.00 36.62
N GLY A 201 4.21 -1.35 36.24
CA GLY A 201 3.87 -1.78 34.90
C GLY A 201 4.14 -0.70 33.85
N PHE A 202 3.81 0.56 34.15
CA PHE A 202 4.11 1.71 33.30
C PHE A 202 5.62 1.92 33.13
N GLY A 203 6.40 1.89 34.22
CA GLY A 203 7.85 2.00 34.16
C GLY A 203 8.50 0.87 33.34
N TYR A 204 8.03 -0.36 33.54
CA TYR A 204 8.47 -1.52 32.75
C TYR A 204 8.10 -1.37 31.26
N PHE A 205 6.85 -0.99 30.97
CA PHE A 205 6.36 -0.74 29.63
C PHE A 205 7.21 0.33 28.93
N TYR A 206 7.44 1.48 29.56
CA TYR A 206 8.22 2.56 28.96
C TYR A 206 9.68 2.16 28.73
N ALA A 207 10.31 1.43 29.65
CA ALA A 207 11.68 0.94 29.49
C ALA A 207 11.80 -0.13 28.38
N ARG A 208 10.76 -0.94 28.17
CA ARG A 208 10.73 -1.95 27.09
C ARG A 208 10.39 -1.33 25.75
N VAL A 209 9.33 -0.55 25.69
CA VAL A 209 8.91 0.15 24.47
C VAL A 209 9.96 1.15 24.04
N GLY A 210 10.59 1.92 24.93
CA GLY A 210 11.68 2.82 24.55
C GLY A 210 12.84 2.12 23.84
N ARG A 211 13.23 0.92 24.31
CA ARG A 211 14.25 0.10 23.64
C ARG A 211 13.80 -0.41 22.28
N TRP A 212 12.58 -0.96 22.20
CA TRP A 212 12.04 -1.47 20.95
C TRP A 212 11.76 -0.35 19.94
N THR A 213 11.20 0.78 20.36
CA THR A 213 11.00 1.96 19.52
C THR A 213 12.34 2.49 19.03
N HIS A 214 13.38 2.56 19.86
CA HIS A 214 14.71 2.96 19.39
C HIS A 214 15.27 1.97 18.36
N HIS A 215 15.06 0.66 18.55
CA HIS A 215 15.47 -0.35 17.58
C HIS A 215 14.69 -0.24 16.25
N LEU A 216 13.36 -0.07 16.32
CA LEU A 216 12.46 0.04 15.16
C LEU A 216 12.62 1.36 14.40
N VAL A 217 12.91 2.45 15.11
CA VAL A 217 13.10 3.80 14.52
C VAL A 217 14.53 4.00 14.06
N GLY A 218 15.48 3.33 14.73
CA GLY A 218 16.90 3.37 14.42
C GLY A 218 17.15 3.03 12.96
N THR A 219 18.02 3.79 12.33
CA THR A 219 18.50 3.45 10.99
C THR A 219 19.29 2.16 11.11
N GLU A 220 18.69 1.03 10.74
CA GLU A 220 19.44 -0.21 10.56
C GLU A 220 20.63 0.11 9.66
N HIS A 221 21.83 -0.11 10.18
CA HIS A 221 23.07 -0.07 9.40
C HIS A 221 23.18 -1.34 8.53
N GLY A 222 22.07 -1.80 7.94
CA GLY A 222 21.98 -2.97 7.08
C GLY A 222 22.85 -2.89 5.81
N GLY A 223 23.56 -1.78 5.62
CA GLY A 223 24.66 -1.66 4.67
C GLY A 223 25.94 -2.38 5.08
N SER A 224 26.14 -2.80 6.34
CA SER A 224 27.38 -3.47 6.74
C SER A 224 27.48 -4.90 6.20
N ALA A 225 26.44 -5.74 6.37
CA ALA A 225 26.50 -7.13 5.88
C ALA A 225 26.62 -7.21 4.33
N ALA A 226 26.00 -6.27 3.61
CA ALA A 226 26.13 -6.19 2.15
C ALA A 226 27.52 -5.70 1.70
N LYS A 227 28.16 -4.82 2.48
CA LYS A 227 29.54 -4.37 2.24
C LYS A 227 30.56 -5.47 2.56
N ASP A 228 30.28 -6.31 3.54
CA ASP A 228 31.16 -7.41 3.94
C ASP A 228 31.14 -8.57 2.94
N LEU A 229 30.03 -8.75 2.19
CA LEU A 229 29.96 -9.71 1.07
C LEU A 229 30.44 -9.16 -0.27
N GLU A 230 30.57 -7.84 -0.42
CA GLU A 230 30.96 -7.19 -1.67
C GLU A 230 32.31 -7.67 -2.25
N PRO A 231 33.37 -7.99 -1.47
CA PRO A 231 34.61 -8.54 -2.01
C PRO A 231 34.52 -10.02 -2.43
N LEU A 232 33.48 -10.76 -2.03
CA LEU A 232 33.27 -12.17 -2.42
C LEU A 232 32.46 -12.32 -3.72
N LEU A 233 31.82 -11.24 -4.19
CA LEU A 233 31.02 -11.20 -5.41
C LEU A 233 31.87 -10.63 -6.57
N GLU A 234 32.96 -11.31 -6.91
CA GLU A 234 33.67 -11.02 -8.16
C GLU A 234 32.75 -11.35 -9.36
N SER A 235 32.71 -10.45 -10.34
CA SER A 235 31.92 -10.65 -11.55
C SER A 235 32.47 -11.83 -12.34
N LEU A 236 31.64 -12.86 -12.58
CA LEU A 236 32.03 -14.06 -13.31
C LEU A 236 31.76 -13.92 -14.82
N GLY A 237 31.20 -12.79 -15.25
CA GLY A 237 30.73 -12.62 -16.61
C GLY A 237 29.25 -12.93 -16.74
N LEU A 238 28.66 -12.48 -17.86
CA LEU A 238 27.34 -12.98 -18.26
C LEU A 238 27.40 -14.50 -18.51
N PRO A 239 26.39 -15.27 -18.09
CA PRO A 239 25.09 -14.85 -17.55
C PRO A 239 25.02 -14.75 -16.02
N PHE A 240 26.06 -15.14 -15.27
CA PHE A 240 26.00 -15.26 -13.81
C PHE A 240 25.85 -13.92 -13.10
N ASP A 241 26.32 -12.83 -13.73
CA ASP A 241 26.25 -11.49 -13.18
C ASP A 241 24.81 -10.93 -13.06
N TRP A 242 23.82 -11.57 -13.69
CA TRP A 242 22.40 -11.24 -13.49
C TRP A 242 21.89 -11.54 -12.08
N HIS A 243 22.60 -12.37 -11.33
CA HIS A 243 22.27 -12.66 -9.94
C HIS A 243 22.85 -11.65 -8.95
N LEU A 244 23.76 -10.79 -9.38
CA LEU A 244 24.39 -9.79 -8.54
C LEU A 244 23.39 -8.68 -8.20
N PRO A 245 23.44 -8.13 -6.96
CA PRO A 245 22.61 -7.01 -6.59
C PRO A 245 22.95 -5.78 -7.46
N PRO A 246 21.97 -4.97 -7.87
CA PRO A 246 22.24 -3.77 -8.66
C PRO A 246 23.21 -2.84 -7.95
N ARG A 247 24.13 -2.22 -8.70
CA ARG A 247 24.95 -1.14 -8.15
C ARG A 247 24.10 0.13 -8.06
N ALA A 248 24.14 0.84 -6.93
CA ALA A 248 23.54 2.17 -6.84
C ALA A 248 24.17 3.05 -7.94
N ALA A 249 23.35 3.50 -8.88
CA ALA A 249 23.84 4.16 -10.09
C ALA A 249 24.60 5.46 -9.74
N PRO A 250 25.85 5.64 -10.21
CA PRO A 250 26.40 6.99 -10.39
C PRO A 250 25.54 7.70 -11.43
N SER A 251 25.30 9.00 -11.25
CA SER A 251 24.62 9.83 -12.25
C SER A 251 25.41 9.83 -13.56
N ALA A 252 25.06 8.96 -14.50
CA ALA A 252 25.81 8.80 -15.74
C ALA A 252 25.26 9.72 -16.84
N SER A 253 26.11 10.65 -17.26
CA SER A 253 26.01 11.42 -18.49
C SER A 253 26.04 10.51 -19.73
N PHE A 254 25.19 10.84 -20.70
CA PHE A 254 25.02 10.12 -21.95
C PHE A 254 26.18 10.46 -22.91
N THR A 255 27.18 9.57 -23.04
CA THR A 255 28.30 9.75 -24.00
C THR A 255 28.38 8.57 -24.97
N SER A 256 28.85 8.87 -26.18
CA SER A 256 28.57 8.21 -27.46
C SER A 256 28.78 6.71 -27.59
N LEU A 257 27.93 6.11 -28.44
CA LEU A 257 27.92 4.73 -28.93
C LEU A 257 29.27 4.26 -29.49
N ARG A 258 29.82 3.20 -28.88
CA ARG A 258 30.78 2.29 -29.52
C ARG A 258 30.12 0.91 -29.57
N GLN A 259 30.12 0.26 -30.74
CA GLN A 259 29.57 -1.09 -30.92
C GLN A 259 30.27 -2.09 -29.98
N PRO A 260 29.54 -3.07 -29.42
CA PRO A 260 30.06 -3.97 -28.42
C PRO A 260 30.86 -5.15 -28.99
N ALA A 261 31.82 -5.63 -28.20
CA ALA A 261 32.84 -6.64 -28.53
C ALA A 261 32.35 -8.10 -28.43
N TRP A 262 31.13 -8.41 -28.88
CA TRP A 262 30.66 -9.81 -28.95
C TRP A 262 31.24 -10.56 -30.16
N ASP A 263 31.87 -9.85 -31.10
CA ASP A 263 32.45 -10.44 -32.32
C ASP A 263 33.78 -11.17 -32.09
N THR A 264 34.37 -11.12 -30.88
CA THR A 264 35.70 -11.71 -30.62
C THR A 264 35.68 -13.14 -30.08
N VAL A 265 34.52 -13.75 -29.85
CA VAL A 265 34.42 -15.20 -29.61
C VAL A 265 33.60 -15.81 -30.74
N ASN A 266 34.21 -15.86 -31.92
CA ASN A 266 33.80 -16.75 -33.00
C ASN A 266 34.46 -18.12 -32.74
N PRO A 267 33.77 -19.12 -32.13
CA PRO A 267 34.10 -20.49 -32.50
C PRO A 267 33.81 -20.60 -33.99
N GLU A 268 34.81 -21.00 -34.77
CA GLU A 268 34.64 -21.29 -36.19
C GLU A 268 33.31 -22.03 -36.40
N PRO A 269 32.45 -21.56 -37.33
CA PRO A 269 31.25 -22.30 -37.65
C PRO A 269 31.69 -23.70 -38.07
N PRO A 270 31.11 -24.78 -37.50
CA PRO A 270 31.41 -26.12 -37.97
C PRO A 270 31.17 -26.16 -39.49
N PRO A 271 32.02 -26.88 -40.25
CA PRO A 271 31.93 -26.93 -41.70
C PRO A 271 30.51 -27.32 -42.12
N PRO A 272 30.04 -26.86 -43.28
CA PRO A 272 28.68 -27.10 -43.75
C PRO A 272 28.47 -28.59 -44.00
N SER A 273 28.13 -29.34 -42.95
CA SER A 273 27.48 -30.62 -43.09
C SER A 273 26.10 -30.34 -43.68
N ASN A 274 25.70 -31.20 -44.60
CA ASN A 274 24.45 -31.16 -45.33
C ASN A 274 23.29 -31.25 -44.33
N ARG A 275 22.86 -30.11 -43.76
CA ARG A 275 21.81 -30.08 -42.75
C ARG A 275 20.53 -30.58 -43.37
N SER A 276 20.04 -31.69 -42.86
CA SER A 276 18.83 -32.34 -43.36
C SER A 276 17.63 -31.42 -43.13
N HIS A 277 16.67 -31.43 -44.06
CA HIS A 277 15.37 -30.75 -43.96
C HIS A 277 14.70 -30.82 -42.56
N PRO A 278 14.75 -31.94 -41.80
CA PRO A 278 14.22 -32.01 -40.44
C PRO A 278 14.90 -31.07 -39.42
N GLU A 279 16.18 -30.73 -39.56
CA GLU A 279 16.84 -29.80 -38.61
C GLU A 279 16.31 -28.37 -38.72
N VAL A 280 15.89 -27.95 -39.92
CA VAL A 280 15.29 -26.62 -40.14
C VAL A 280 13.89 -26.61 -39.54
N GLN A 281 13.11 -27.66 -39.77
CA GLN A 281 11.77 -27.80 -39.23
C GLN A 281 11.75 -27.79 -37.70
N TRP A 282 12.63 -28.56 -37.04
CA TRP A 282 12.71 -28.55 -35.58
C TRP A 282 13.05 -27.18 -34.99
N ARG A 283 13.85 -26.38 -35.69
CA ARG A 283 14.19 -25.03 -35.24
C ARG A 283 13.03 -24.05 -35.42
N GLU A 284 12.25 -24.20 -36.49
CA GLU A 284 11.02 -23.43 -36.68
C GLU A 284 9.98 -23.78 -35.62
N GLU A 285 9.81 -25.07 -35.32
CA GLU A 285 8.95 -25.54 -34.23
C GLU A 285 9.42 -25.03 -32.86
N ASP A 286 10.73 -25.06 -32.56
CA ASP A 286 11.30 -24.49 -31.33
C ASP A 286 11.04 -22.98 -31.21
N MET A 287 11.18 -22.24 -32.32
CA MET A 287 10.86 -20.81 -32.36
C MET A 287 9.38 -20.55 -32.09
N GLN A 288 8.47 -21.33 -32.69
CA GLN A 288 7.03 -21.23 -32.42
C GLN A 288 6.71 -21.55 -30.95
N GLN A 289 7.32 -22.60 -30.38
CA GLN A 289 7.16 -22.95 -28.96
C GLN A 289 7.62 -21.83 -28.03
N ARG A 290 8.70 -21.11 -28.37
CA ARG A 290 9.16 -19.94 -27.60
C ARG A 290 8.20 -18.76 -27.70
N GLN A 291 7.60 -18.51 -28.86
CA GLN A 291 6.57 -17.48 -29.00
C GLN A 291 5.33 -17.83 -28.15
N LEU A 292 4.90 -19.09 -28.16
CA LEU A 292 3.86 -19.59 -27.26
C LEU A 292 4.27 -19.47 -25.79
N GLY A 293 5.53 -19.75 -25.47
CA GLY A 293 6.10 -19.53 -24.14
C GLY A 293 6.00 -18.07 -23.70
N ASN A 294 6.36 -17.13 -24.57
CA ASN A 294 6.22 -15.69 -24.33
C ASN A 294 4.76 -15.28 -24.11
N ALA A 295 3.83 -15.80 -24.92
CA ALA A 295 2.40 -15.56 -24.73
C ALA A 295 1.88 -16.10 -23.37
N ARG A 296 2.30 -17.30 -22.97
CA ARG A 296 1.95 -17.90 -21.66
C ARG A 296 2.53 -17.12 -20.49
N VAL A 297 3.74 -16.60 -20.62
CA VAL A 297 4.34 -15.72 -19.60
C VAL A 297 3.52 -14.43 -19.48
N LEU A 298 3.14 -13.82 -20.61
CA LEU A 298 2.31 -12.60 -20.62
C LEU A 298 0.94 -12.83 -19.98
N TRP A 299 0.31 -13.96 -20.28
CA TRP A 299 -0.96 -14.37 -19.68
C TRP A 299 -0.85 -14.58 -18.17
N ARG A 300 0.10 -15.40 -17.71
CA ARG A 300 0.32 -15.66 -16.28
C ARG A 300 0.54 -14.36 -15.52
N ARG A 301 1.39 -13.49 -16.07
CA ARG A 301 1.66 -12.18 -15.49
C ARG A 301 0.42 -11.30 -15.41
N PHE A 302 -0.40 -11.30 -16.45
CA PHE A 302 -1.66 -10.56 -16.45
C PHE A 302 -2.57 -11.05 -15.33
N ILE A 303 -2.77 -12.37 -15.22
CA ILE A 303 -3.59 -12.98 -14.16
C ILE A 303 -3.03 -12.64 -12.77
N GLU A 304 -1.74 -12.82 -12.56
CA GLU A 304 -1.10 -12.55 -11.26
C GLU A 304 -1.25 -11.09 -10.87
N ARG A 305 -1.09 -10.14 -11.80
CA ARG A 305 -1.35 -8.73 -11.51
C ARG A 305 -2.79 -8.50 -11.10
N GLU A 306 -3.74 -9.00 -11.89
CA GLU A 306 -5.16 -8.79 -11.66
C GLU A 306 -5.60 -9.40 -10.33
N ARG A 307 -5.07 -10.58 -9.99
CA ARG A 307 -5.22 -11.23 -8.69
C ARG A 307 -4.66 -10.37 -7.56
N ASN A 308 -3.43 -9.87 -7.70
CA ASN A 308 -2.79 -9.03 -6.69
C ASN A 308 -3.57 -7.71 -6.49
N ASP A 309 -4.06 -7.08 -7.56
CA ASP A 309 -4.88 -5.88 -7.48
C ASP A 309 -6.21 -6.16 -6.75
N VAL A 310 -6.84 -7.32 -7.00
CA VAL A 310 -8.05 -7.77 -6.31
C VAL A 310 -7.78 -8.01 -4.82
N GLU A 311 -6.75 -8.79 -4.48
CA GLU A 311 -6.39 -9.15 -3.09
C GLU A 311 -6.06 -7.89 -2.28
N GLN A 312 -5.28 -6.97 -2.83
CA GLN A 312 -4.88 -5.73 -2.14
C GLN A 312 -6.05 -4.78 -1.91
N ARG A 313 -6.90 -4.59 -2.92
CA ARG A 313 -8.11 -3.76 -2.75
C ARG A 313 -9.08 -4.39 -1.77
N ALA A 314 -9.23 -5.71 -1.79
CA ALA A 314 -10.04 -6.44 -0.83
C ALA A 314 -9.52 -6.27 0.60
N GLU A 315 -8.21 -6.39 0.81
CA GLU A 315 -7.59 -6.19 2.12
C GLU A 315 -7.75 -4.74 2.61
N GLN A 316 -7.53 -3.76 1.74
CA GLN A 316 -7.77 -2.35 2.05
C GLN A 316 -9.21 -2.13 2.54
N LEU A 317 -10.20 -2.61 1.78
CA LEU A 317 -11.63 -2.47 2.11
C LEU A 317 -12.01 -3.19 3.39
N ARG A 318 -11.42 -4.37 3.65
CA ARG A 318 -11.60 -5.12 4.89
C ARG A 318 -11.08 -4.35 6.09
N SER A 319 -9.92 -3.71 5.98
CA SER A 319 -9.38 -2.89 7.07
C SER A 319 -10.27 -1.66 7.35
N PHE A 320 -10.73 -0.95 6.32
CA PHE A 320 -11.63 0.20 6.50
C PHE A 320 -13.00 -0.18 7.05
N SER A 321 -13.59 -1.28 6.59
CA SER A 321 -14.90 -1.73 7.08
C SER A 321 -14.83 -2.14 8.55
N PHE A 322 -13.77 -2.86 8.94
CA PHE A 322 -13.53 -3.25 10.32
C PHE A 322 -13.29 -2.04 11.23
N LEU A 323 -12.50 -1.06 10.78
CA LEU A 323 -12.26 0.14 11.57
C LEU A 323 -13.54 0.98 11.74
N SER A 324 -14.33 1.10 10.67
CA SER A 324 -15.62 1.78 10.71
C SER A 324 -16.58 1.10 11.69
N SER A 325 -16.62 -0.24 11.73
CA SER A 325 -17.50 -0.99 12.62
C SER A 325 -17.15 -0.78 14.10
N ILE A 326 -15.86 -0.77 14.43
CA ILE A 326 -15.37 -0.51 15.79
C ILE A 326 -15.81 0.90 16.25
N ILE A 327 -15.60 1.92 15.42
CA ILE A 327 -15.95 3.31 15.79
C ILE A 327 -17.47 3.47 15.92
N ALA A 328 -18.25 2.87 15.02
CA ALA A 328 -19.71 2.84 15.12
C ALA A 328 -20.17 2.19 16.44
N GLY A 329 -19.58 1.03 16.79
CA GLY A 329 -19.87 0.30 18.02
C GLY A 329 -19.58 1.11 19.28
N PHE A 330 -18.45 1.81 19.34
CA PHE A 330 -18.11 2.70 20.45
C PHE A 330 -18.98 3.96 20.50
N ALA A 331 -19.36 4.53 19.35
CA ALA A 331 -20.29 5.65 19.31
C ALA A 331 -21.68 5.26 19.86
N VAL A 332 -22.23 4.12 19.46
CA VAL A 332 -23.50 3.62 20.00
C VAL A 332 -23.37 3.30 21.49
N SER A 333 -22.26 2.70 21.90
CA SER A 333 -22.03 2.38 23.30
C SER A 333 -21.89 3.64 24.17
N SER A 334 -21.31 4.71 23.64
CA SER A 334 -21.26 6.01 24.32
C SER A 334 -22.65 6.57 24.63
N LEU A 335 -23.59 6.41 23.69
CA LEU A 335 -24.98 6.83 23.86
C LEU A 335 -25.66 6.08 25.01
N LEU A 336 -25.45 4.77 25.07
CA LEU A 336 -26.10 3.90 26.04
C LEU A 336 -25.56 4.08 27.46
N GLN A 337 -24.32 4.56 27.59
CA GLN A 337 -23.63 4.62 28.88
C GLN A 337 -23.54 6.01 29.49
N LEU A 338 -23.65 7.07 28.68
CA LEU A 338 -23.71 8.42 29.21
C LEU A 338 -25.10 8.67 29.82
N VAL A 339 -25.25 8.33 31.09
CA VAL A 339 -26.47 8.61 31.87
C VAL A 339 -26.36 9.99 32.50
N PHE A 340 -27.33 10.86 32.25
CA PHE A 340 -27.44 12.19 32.84
C PHE A 340 -28.89 12.56 33.11
N ASP A 341 -29.12 13.43 34.10
CA ASP A 341 -30.45 13.98 34.34
C ASP A 341 -30.82 15.01 33.28
N THR A 342 -31.77 14.68 32.41
CA THR A 342 -32.30 15.53 31.33
C THR A 342 -32.76 16.91 31.80
N ARG A 343 -33.09 17.10 33.07
CA ARG A 343 -33.48 18.41 33.62
C ARG A 343 -32.29 19.31 33.95
N SER A 344 -31.14 18.72 34.27
CA SER A 344 -29.93 19.43 34.67
C SER A 344 -29.09 19.93 33.49
N VAL A 345 -29.23 19.29 32.33
CA VAL A 345 -28.43 19.57 31.14
C VAL A 345 -29.18 20.53 30.21
N PRO A 346 -28.55 21.63 29.75
CA PRO A 346 -29.17 22.49 28.74
C PRO A 346 -29.56 21.71 27.49
N PHE A 347 -30.79 21.91 27.00
CA PHE A 347 -31.34 21.20 25.83
C PHE A 347 -30.40 21.21 24.62
N VAL A 348 -29.75 22.35 24.34
CA VAL A 348 -28.81 22.50 23.22
C VAL A 348 -27.65 21.49 23.30
N ARG A 349 -27.11 21.21 24.49
CA ARG A 349 -26.01 20.25 24.67
C ARG A 349 -26.48 18.81 24.45
N GLN A 350 -27.69 18.48 24.90
CA GLN A 350 -28.30 17.16 24.68
C GLN A 350 -28.51 16.91 23.19
N VAL A 351 -29.07 17.90 22.48
CA VAL A 351 -29.27 17.83 21.03
C VAL A 351 -27.93 17.69 20.30
N ALA A 352 -26.92 18.49 20.66
CA ALA A 352 -25.60 18.41 20.03
C ALA A 352 -24.96 17.03 20.20
N PHE A 353 -25.02 16.44 21.40
CA PHE A 353 -24.52 15.09 21.65
C PHE A 353 -25.32 14.04 20.87
N SER A 354 -26.66 14.06 20.94
CA SER A 354 -27.50 13.11 20.21
C SER A 354 -27.26 13.16 18.71
N VAL A 355 -27.20 14.36 18.12
CA VAL A 355 -26.94 14.55 16.68
C VAL A 355 -25.55 14.04 16.30
N THR A 356 -24.51 14.36 17.07
CA THR A 356 -23.13 13.94 16.74
C THR A 356 -22.94 12.42 16.87
N VAL A 357 -23.54 11.78 17.88
CA VAL A 357 -23.57 10.31 18.00
C VAL A 357 -24.29 9.69 16.81
N SER A 358 -25.50 10.14 16.50
CA SER A 358 -26.31 9.59 15.41
C SER A 358 -25.62 9.76 14.06
N LEU A 359 -25.02 10.92 13.79
CA LEU A 359 -24.22 11.13 12.58
C LEU A 359 -23.01 10.19 12.54
N THR A 360 -22.29 10.04 13.64
CA THR A 360 -21.12 9.15 13.70
C THR A 360 -21.50 7.72 13.37
N ALA A 361 -22.55 7.20 14.04
CA ALA A 361 -23.04 5.84 13.81
C ALA A 361 -23.55 5.63 12.37
N ALA A 362 -24.32 6.59 11.84
CA ALA A 362 -24.83 6.54 10.48
C ALA A 362 -23.70 6.58 9.44
N LEU A 363 -22.79 7.55 9.53
CA LEU A 363 -21.66 7.69 8.60
C LEU A 363 -20.75 6.46 8.64
N MET A 364 -20.39 5.97 9.83
CA MET A 364 -19.54 4.79 9.94
C MET A 364 -20.21 3.52 9.42
N THR A 365 -21.51 3.34 9.67
CA THR A 365 -22.27 2.20 9.12
C THR A 365 -22.39 2.30 7.59
N CYS A 366 -22.63 3.50 7.05
CA CYS A 366 -22.63 3.73 5.60
C CYS A 366 -21.24 3.44 4.98
N SER A 367 -20.16 3.92 5.58
CA SER A 367 -18.79 3.60 5.14
C SER A 367 -18.52 2.10 5.16
N MET A 368 -18.85 1.43 6.26
CA MET A 368 -18.67 -0.01 6.43
C MET A 368 -19.44 -0.81 5.37
N THR A 369 -20.73 -0.51 5.20
CA THR A 369 -21.60 -1.20 4.24
C THR A 369 -21.14 -0.97 2.80
N MET A 370 -20.78 0.26 2.43
CA MET A 370 -20.22 0.57 1.12
C MET A 370 -18.92 -0.20 0.87
N CYS A 371 -17.98 -0.20 1.84
CA CYS A 371 -16.74 -0.96 1.72
C CYS A 371 -16.98 -2.47 1.56
N SER A 372 -17.94 -3.03 2.31
CA SER A 372 -18.32 -4.45 2.20
C SER A 372 -18.97 -4.79 0.86
N LEU A 373 -19.87 -3.95 0.34
CA LEU A 373 -20.49 -4.15 -0.97
C LEU A 373 -19.47 -4.05 -2.11
N ILE A 374 -18.55 -3.09 -2.03
CA ILE A 374 -17.44 -2.97 -2.98
C ILE A 374 -16.54 -4.21 -2.91
N HIS A 375 -16.22 -4.69 -1.70
CA HIS A 375 -15.43 -5.91 -1.50
C HIS A 375 -16.12 -7.13 -2.13
N MET A 376 -17.42 -7.34 -1.89
CA MET A 376 -18.18 -8.42 -2.54
C MET A 376 -18.19 -8.29 -4.07
N SER A 377 -18.31 -7.06 -4.60
CA SER A 377 -18.26 -6.80 -6.04
C SER A 377 -16.90 -7.18 -6.64
N ILE A 378 -15.81 -6.90 -5.92
CA ILE A 378 -14.44 -7.19 -6.35
C ILE A 378 -14.15 -8.69 -6.33
N LEU A 379 -14.58 -9.41 -5.29
CA LEU A 379 -14.44 -10.86 -5.24
C LEU A 379 -15.23 -11.53 -6.37
N LYS A 380 -16.47 -11.07 -6.61
CA LYS A 380 -17.28 -11.57 -7.73
C LYS A 380 -16.63 -11.28 -9.08
N ALA A 381 -16.08 -10.08 -9.27
CA ALA A 381 -15.35 -9.73 -10.48
C ALA A 381 -14.10 -10.60 -10.66
N GLY A 382 -13.32 -10.81 -9.58
CA GLY A 382 -12.13 -11.66 -9.55
C GLY A 382 -12.38 -13.06 -10.11
N HIS A 383 -13.45 -13.72 -9.66
CA HIS A 383 -13.83 -15.05 -10.18
C HIS A 383 -14.18 -15.06 -11.68
N THR A 384 -14.67 -13.95 -12.22
CA THR A 384 -15.09 -13.87 -13.63
C THR A 384 -13.98 -13.47 -14.60
N LEU A 385 -12.80 -13.08 -14.09
CA LEU A 385 -11.69 -12.57 -14.92
C LEU A 385 -10.81 -13.67 -15.50
N THR A 386 -10.86 -14.90 -14.95
CA THR A 386 -10.06 -16.03 -15.40
C THR A 386 -10.96 -17.13 -15.93
N THR A 387 -11.30 -17.08 -17.21
CA THR A 387 -11.97 -18.20 -17.90
C THR A 387 -11.01 -18.84 -18.90
N GLU A 388 -11.08 -20.17 -19.02
CA GLU A 388 -10.27 -20.91 -20.01
C GLU A 388 -10.56 -20.45 -21.44
N ALA A 389 -11.80 -20.01 -21.71
CA ALA A 389 -12.19 -19.45 -23.00
C ALA A 389 -11.49 -18.10 -23.29
N ASP A 390 -11.36 -17.23 -22.27
CA ASP A 390 -10.63 -15.97 -22.41
C ASP A 390 -9.12 -16.22 -22.63
N GLU A 391 -8.54 -17.24 -21.96
CA GLU A 391 -7.16 -17.66 -22.21
C GLU A 391 -6.98 -18.12 -23.65
N ALA A 392 -7.84 -19.03 -24.14
CA ALA A 392 -7.76 -19.54 -25.50
C ALA A 392 -7.87 -18.41 -26.55
N GLN A 393 -8.80 -17.46 -26.35
CA GLN A 393 -8.93 -16.29 -27.22
C GLN A 393 -7.68 -15.39 -27.16
N PHE A 394 -7.13 -15.16 -25.97
CA PHE A 394 -5.91 -14.39 -25.79
C PHE A 394 -4.71 -15.04 -26.49
N MET A 395 -4.56 -16.37 -26.37
CA MET A 395 -3.52 -17.13 -27.06
C MET A 395 -3.64 -17.05 -28.58
N ALA A 396 -4.87 -17.10 -29.12
CA ALA A 396 -5.13 -16.92 -30.55
C ALA A 396 -4.69 -15.52 -31.03
N HIS A 397 -5.03 -14.45 -30.29
CA HIS A 397 -4.57 -13.11 -30.62
C HIS A 397 -3.05 -12.95 -30.52
N CYS A 398 -2.41 -13.63 -29.56
CA CYS A 398 -0.95 -13.63 -29.43
C CYS A 398 -0.27 -14.33 -30.62
N HIS A 399 -0.85 -15.44 -31.10
CA HIS A 399 -0.38 -16.12 -32.29
C HIS A 399 -0.50 -15.22 -33.54
N ASP A 400 -1.64 -14.54 -33.71
CA ASP A 400 -1.84 -13.58 -34.79
C ASP A 400 -0.85 -12.40 -34.71
N PHE A 401 -0.59 -11.90 -33.50
CA PHE A 401 0.44 -10.88 -33.27
C PHE A 401 1.83 -11.38 -33.67
N ALA A 402 2.22 -12.59 -33.28
CA ALA A 402 3.54 -13.15 -33.61
C ALA A 402 3.74 -13.34 -35.11
N THR A 403 2.69 -13.76 -35.83
CA THR A 403 2.75 -14.04 -37.27
C THR A 403 2.67 -12.78 -38.14
N ARG A 404 1.97 -11.73 -37.66
CA ARG A 404 1.76 -10.47 -38.42
C ARG A 404 2.54 -9.28 -37.88
N TYR A 405 3.49 -9.53 -36.97
CA TYR A 405 4.23 -8.48 -36.28
C TYR A 405 4.90 -7.49 -37.24
N GLN A 406 4.59 -6.20 -37.05
CA GLN A 406 5.33 -5.10 -37.64
C GLN A 406 6.08 -4.31 -36.56
N PRO A 407 7.27 -3.73 -36.88
CA PRO A 407 7.97 -2.86 -35.95
C PRO A 407 7.07 -1.71 -35.47
N GLY A 408 6.83 -1.65 -34.16
CA GLY A 408 5.93 -0.68 -33.54
C GLY A 408 4.59 -1.26 -33.06
N ASP A 409 4.25 -2.48 -33.49
CA ASP A 409 3.10 -3.20 -32.95
C ASP A 409 3.32 -3.57 -31.48
N ARG A 410 2.21 -3.66 -30.73
CA ARG A 410 2.21 -3.96 -29.29
C ARG A 410 1.46 -5.26 -29.02
N PRO A 411 1.83 -6.00 -27.96
CA PRO A 411 1.16 -7.24 -27.62
C PRO A 411 -0.33 -6.98 -27.35
N PRO A 412 -1.19 -7.96 -27.65
CA PRO A 412 -2.61 -7.87 -27.35
C PRO A 412 -2.83 -7.77 -25.83
N GLN A 413 -3.94 -7.15 -25.43
CA GLN A 413 -4.38 -7.10 -24.04
C GLN A 413 -5.70 -7.88 -23.89
N PRO A 414 -5.91 -8.59 -22.78
CA PRO A 414 -7.20 -9.20 -22.48
C PRO A 414 -8.32 -8.14 -22.49
N ARG A 415 -9.49 -8.51 -23.04
CA ARG A 415 -10.62 -7.59 -23.21
C ARG A 415 -11.22 -7.11 -21.89
N ARG A 416 -11.22 -7.98 -20.88
CA ARG A 416 -11.76 -7.69 -19.55
C ARG A 416 -10.60 -7.53 -18.58
N THR A 417 -10.58 -6.40 -17.90
CA THR A 417 -9.60 -6.12 -16.83
C THR A 417 -10.37 -5.65 -15.59
N PHE A 418 -9.94 -6.11 -14.43
CA PHE A 418 -10.32 -5.62 -13.12
C PHE A 418 -10.20 -4.10 -13.05
N ARG A 419 -9.15 -3.54 -13.65
CA ARG A 419 -8.95 -2.09 -13.70
C ARG A 419 -10.13 -1.36 -14.34
N MET A 420 -10.65 -1.86 -15.46
CA MET A 420 -11.85 -1.28 -16.10
C MET A 420 -13.08 -1.41 -15.20
N HIS A 421 -13.28 -2.56 -14.54
CA HIS A 421 -14.37 -2.75 -13.58
C HIS A 421 -14.26 -1.80 -12.38
N TRP A 422 -13.08 -1.71 -11.79
CA TRP A 422 -12.79 -0.83 -10.66
C TRP A 422 -13.00 0.64 -11.03
N ASP A 423 -12.46 1.10 -12.15
CA ASP A 423 -12.63 2.49 -12.61
C ASP A 423 -14.10 2.81 -12.94
N ALA A 424 -14.85 1.87 -13.53
CA ALA A 424 -16.25 2.08 -13.93
C ALA A 424 -17.25 1.99 -12.76
N ARG A 425 -17.03 1.10 -11.79
CA ARG A 425 -18.03 0.80 -10.73
C ARG A 425 -17.54 1.12 -9.33
N CYS A 426 -16.30 0.78 -8.98
CA CYS A 426 -15.86 0.78 -7.58
C CYS A 426 -15.22 2.10 -7.15
N LYS A 427 -14.48 2.78 -8.04
CA LYS A 427 -13.59 3.89 -7.67
C LYS A 427 -14.34 5.11 -7.14
N ALA A 428 -15.46 5.47 -7.76
CA ALA A 428 -16.28 6.59 -7.30
C ALA A 428 -16.92 6.29 -5.95
N GLU A 429 -17.46 5.08 -5.78
CA GLU A 429 -18.09 4.65 -4.52
C GLU A 429 -17.07 4.48 -3.40
N TRP A 430 -15.88 3.95 -3.69
CA TRP A 430 -14.78 3.87 -2.73
C TRP A 430 -14.36 5.27 -2.25
N ARG A 431 -14.25 6.25 -3.15
CA ARG A 431 -13.97 7.65 -2.78
C ARG A 431 -15.04 8.20 -1.85
N ARG A 432 -16.32 7.96 -2.15
CA ARG A 432 -17.44 8.39 -1.28
C ARG A 432 -17.36 7.72 0.08
N ALA A 433 -17.17 6.39 0.13
CA ALA A 433 -17.01 5.64 1.37
C ALA A 433 -15.86 6.19 2.22
N PHE A 434 -14.72 6.49 1.59
CA PHE A 434 -13.58 7.10 2.26
C PHE A 434 -13.87 8.50 2.82
N TYR A 435 -14.55 9.38 2.07
CA TYR A 435 -14.96 10.69 2.59
C TYR A 435 -15.97 10.57 3.74
N ILE A 436 -16.92 9.65 3.63
CA ILE A 436 -17.91 9.35 4.68
C ILE A 436 -17.19 8.84 5.94
N PHE A 437 -16.22 7.94 5.80
CA PHE A 437 -15.37 7.46 6.89
C PHE A 437 -14.66 8.61 7.61
N SER A 438 -14.00 9.48 6.85
CA SER A 438 -13.24 10.61 7.41
C SER A 438 -14.15 11.64 8.08
N LEU A 439 -15.32 11.92 7.51
CA LEU A 439 -16.33 12.76 8.15
C LEU A 439 -16.85 12.12 9.43
N GLY A 440 -17.12 10.81 9.41
CA GLY A 440 -17.52 10.04 10.59
C GLY A 440 -16.48 10.14 11.71
N LEU A 441 -15.19 10.11 11.37
CA LEU A 441 -14.12 10.22 12.36
C LEU A 441 -14.06 11.63 12.98
N ALA A 442 -14.27 12.67 12.17
CA ALA A 442 -14.40 14.04 12.68
C ALA A 442 -15.62 14.19 13.61
N MET A 443 -16.76 13.59 13.24
CA MET A 443 -17.97 13.57 14.07
C MET A 443 -17.76 12.78 15.36
N PHE A 444 -16.96 11.72 15.34
CA PHE A 444 -16.61 10.97 16.56
C PHE A 444 -15.85 11.86 17.55
N GLN A 445 -14.91 12.71 17.10
CA GLN A 445 -14.24 13.68 17.98
C GLN A 445 -15.21 14.74 18.51
N ALA A 446 -16.09 15.25 17.65
CA ALA A 446 -17.11 16.21 18.06
C ALA A 446 -18.06 15.61 19.11
N ASN A 447 -18.38 14.32 18.99
CA ASN A 447 -19.12 13.57 19.99
C ASN A 447 -18.38 13.54 21.34
N VAL A 448 -17.08 13.24 21.34
CA VAL A 448 -16.26 13.27 22.58
C VAL A 448 -16.31 14.64 23.25
N ILE A 449 -16.19 15.72 22.47
CA ILE A 449 -16.29 17.10 22.96
C ILE A 449 -17.67 17.36 23.57
N ALA A 450 -18.75 17.04 22.84
CA ALA A 450 -20.12 17.24 23.32
C ALA A 450 -20.39 16.45 24.61
N ALA A 451 -19.89 15.22 24.69
CA ALA A 451 -20.05 14.37 25.85
C ALA A 451 -19.30 14.91 27.07
N ALA A 452 -18.11 15.50 26.89
CA ALA A 452 -17.39 16.18 27.97
C ALA A 452 -18.20 17.36 28.55
N TRP A 453 -18.89 18.14 27.71
CA TRP A 453 -19.76 19.24 28.15
C TRP A 453 -21.04 18.81 28.86
N ILE A 454 -21.48 17.56 28.65
CA ILE A 454 -22.59 16.94 29.40
C ILE A 454 -22.08 16.38 30.72
N LYS A 455 -20.94 15.68 30.72
CA LYS A 455 -20.39 15.05 31.93
C LYS A 455 -19.92 16.09 32.96
N TYR A 456 -19.36 17.22 32.51
CA TYR A 456 -18.74 18.24 33.36
C TYR A 456 -19.55 19.53 33.45
N ILE A 457 -20.88 19.46 33.51
CA ILE A 457 -21.75 20.65 33.59
C ILE A 457 -21.35 21.64 34.71
N PRO A 458 -21.12 21.21 35.97
CA PRO A 458 -20.67 22.10 37.03
C PRO A 458 -19.19 22.52 36.93
N TYR A 459 -18.43 21.95 36.00
CA TYR A 459 -16.97 22.02 35.89
C TYR A 459 -16.55 22.52 34.51
N SER A 460 -16.85 23.79 34.24
CA SER A 460 -16.58 24.44 32.95
C SER A 460 -15.12 24.38 32.53
N THR A 461 -14.19 24.45 33.48
CA THR A 461 -12.74 24.44 33.20
C THR A 461 -12.31 23.11 32.62
N GLU A 462 -12.74 22.02 33.23
CA GLU A 462 -12.47 20.64 32.85
C GLU A 462 -13.05 20.33 31.47
N ALA A 463 -14.31 20.71 31.23
CA ALA A 463 -14.94 20.58 29.91
C ALA A 463 -14.16 21.37 28.82
N THR A 464 -13.71 22.57 29.15
CA THR A 464 -12.94 23.44 28.24
C THR A 464 -11.58 22.83 27.92
N VAL A 465 -10.86 22.33 28.92
CA VAL A 465 -9.55 21.68 28.74
C VAL A 465 -9.67 20.41 27.90
N ALA A 466 -10.66 19.55 28.19
CA ALA A 466 -10.95 18.37 27.37
C ALA A 466 -11.22 18.75 25.92
N SER A 467 -12.07 19.75 25.72
CA SER A 467 -12.46 20.24 24.39
C SER A 467 -11.28 20.82 23.62
N ALA A 468 -10.39 21.55 24.29
CA ALA A 468 -9.20 22.13 23.67
C ALA A 468 -8.22 21.04 23.20
N ILE A 469 -7.98 20.01 24.02
CA ILE A 469 -7.07 18.90 23.69
C ILE A 469 -7.64 18.07 22.54
N VAL A 470 -8.90 17.64 22.64
CA VAL A 470 -9.56 16.85 21.59
C VAL A 470 -9.74 17.68 20.32
N GLY A 471 -10.05 18.98 20.45
CA GLY A 471 -10.14 19.91 19.34
C GLY A 471 -8.82 20.11 18.60
N ALA A 472 -7.69 20.17 19.32
CA ALA A 472 -6.36 20.20 18.72
C ALA A 472 -6.06 18.90 17.94
N GLY A 473 -6.44 17.75 18.49
CA GLY A 473 -6.37 16.45 17.79
C GLY A 473 -7.23 16.42 16.52
N LEU A 474 -8.46 16.94 16.59
CA LEU A 474 -9.35 17.08 15.44
C LEU A 474 -8.75 18.01 14.36
N LEU A 475 -8.18 19.15 14.75
CA LEU A 475 -7.52 20.06 13.82
C LEU A 475 -6.34 19.37 13.14
N TYR A 476 -5.49 18.68 13.89
CA TYR A 476 -4.39 17.90 13.34
C TYR A 476 -4.89 16.86 12.34
N LEU A 477 -5.96 16.13 12.70
CA LEU A 477 -6.59 15.14 11.83
C LEU A 477 -7.09 15.76 10.52
N LEU A 478 -7.77 16.89 10.57
CA LEU A 478 -8.28 17.58 9.37
C LEU A 478 -7.13 18.05 8.46
N LEU A 479 -6.06 18.59 9.03
CA LEU A 479 -4.87 19.01 8.29
C LEU A 479 -4.14 17.82 7.66
N ALA A 480 -3.94 16.74 8.41
CA ALA A 480 -3.36 15.50 7.90
C ALA A 480 -4.23 14.92 6.78
N HIS A 481 -5.53 14.81 6.99
CA HIS A 481 -6.49 14.33 6.01
C HIS A 481 -6.45 15.17 4.73
N GLY A 482 -6.42 16.50 4.82
CA GLY A 482 -6.29 17.39 3.66
C GLY A 482 -5.03 17.10 2.84
N ARG A 483 -3.86 16.98 3.49
CA ARG A 483 -2.59 16.62 2.83
C ARG A 483 -2.66 15.26 2.14
N TRP A 484 -3.20 14.25 2.82
CA TRP A 484 -3.30 12.88 2.29
C TRP A 484 -4.35 12.75 1.18
N VAL A 485 -5.50 13.42 1.28
CA VAL A 485 -6.54 13.45 0.24
C VAL A 485 -5.98 14.05 -1.05
N GLN A 486 -5.26 15.16 -0.95
CA GLN A 486 -4.59 15.76 -2.11
C GLN A 486 -3.58 14.78 -2.73
N HIS A 487 -2.87 14.00 -1.93
CA HIS A 487 -1.97 12.97 -2.44
C HIS A 487 -2.70 11.78 -3.08
N LEU A 488 -3.75 11.26 -2.43
CA LEU A 488 -4.51 10.08 -2.84
C LEU A 488 -5.37 10.35 -4.08
N PHE A 489 -5.96 11.53 -4.19
CA PHE A 489 -6.87 11.88 -5.27
C PHE A 489 -6.36 12.94 -6.23
N GLY A 490 -5.26 13.61 -5.91
CA GLY A 490 -4.61 14.55 -6.81
C GLY A 490 -4.32 13.91 -8.16
N HIS A 491 -4.52 14.70 -9.21
CA HIS A 491 -4.14 14.33 -10.56
C HIS A 491 -2.62 14.15 -10.59
N GLY A 492 -2.15 12.91 -10.45
CA GLY A 492 -0.74 12.60 -10.57
C GLY A 492 -0.20 13.19 -11.88
N THR A 493 0.91 13.92 -11.79
CA THR A 493 1.64 14.38 -12.96
C THR A 493 1.95 13.17 -13.84
N PRO A 494 1.64 13.26 -15.13
CA PRO A 494 1.18 12.11 -15.88
C PRO A 494 2.32 11.16 -16.25
N ALA A 495 2.02 9.87 -16.21
CA ALA A 495 2.72 8.80 -16.93
C ALA A 495 3.07 9.14 -18.40
N LYS A 496 2.49 10.21 -18.96
CA LYS A 496 2.85 10.81 -20.25
C LYS A 496 4.35 11.17 -20.38
N GLN A 497 5.05 11.52 -19.30
CA GLN A 497 6.51 11.78 -19.39
C GLN A 497 7.31 10.49 -19.59
N LEU A 498 6.92 9.39 -18.93
CA LEU A 498 7.55 8.08 -19.11
C LEU A 498 7.16 7.44 -20.45
N LEU A 499 5.89 7.56 -20.88
CA LEU A 499 5.46 7.14 -22.21
C LEU A 499 6.22 7.84 -23.35
N LYS A 500 6.69 9.08 -23.12
CA LYS A 500 7.51 9.81 -24.10
C LYS A 500 8.96 9.31 -24.15
N GLU A 501 9.49 8.78 -23.04
CA GLU A 501 10.79 8.10 -22.99
C GLU A 501 10.72 6.65 -23.51
N SER A 502 9.61 5.94 -23.30
CA SER A 502 9.40 4.56 -23.78
C SER A 502 9.09 4.47 -25.27
N ALA A 503 8.93 5.60 -25.97
CA ALA A 503 8.73 5.65 -27.42
C ALA A 503 10.02 5.40 -28.23
N VAL A 504 11.09 4.92 -27.59
CA VAL A 504 12.23 4.34 -28.31
C VAL A 504 11.72 3.10 -29.04
N ALA A 505 11.70 3.18 -30.38
CA ALA A 505 11.28 2.08 -31.24
C ALA A 505 12.09 0.81 -30.91
N VAL A 506 11.42 -0.16 -30.30
CA VAL A 506 11.97 -1.49 -30.10
C VAL A 506 11.84 -2.21 -31.43
N ASN A 507 12.96 -2.31 -32.16
CA ASN A 507 12.98 -3.07 -33.40
C ASN A 507 13.10 -4.57 -33.05
N GLY A 508 12.04 -5.32 -33.33
CA GLY A 508 12.05 -6.79 -33.39
C GLY A 508 11.51 -7.54 -32.16
N LEU A 509 11.04 -8.76 -32.43
CA LEU A 509 10.81 -9.81 -31.43
C LEU A 509 12.18 -10.33 -30.96
N PRO A 510 12.38 -10.66 -29.66
CA PRO A 510 11.36 -10.97 -28.65
C PRO A 510 10.97 -9.81 -27.70
N PHE A 511 11.71 -8.71 -27.68
CA PHE A 511 11.47 -7.62 -26.70
C PHE A 511 10.15 -6.87 -26.91
N ALA A 512 9.58 -6.90 -28.12
CA ALA A 512 8.29 -6.28 -28.41
C ALA A 512 7.14 -6.85 -27.57
N TRP A 513 7.24 -8.10 -27.08
CA TRP A 513 6.27 -8.71 -26.16
C TRP A 513 6.10 -7.98 -24.83
N HIS A 514 7.03 -7.10 -24.47
CA HIS A 514 7.01 -6.38 -23.18
C HIS A 514 6.69 -4.90 -23.31
N LEU A 515 6.34 -4.44 -24.50
CA LEU A 515 5.79 -3.10 -24.65
C LEU A 515 4.41 -3.06 -23.97
N ALA A 516 4.20 -2.06 -23.10
CA ALA A 516 2.88 -1.83 -22.52
C ALA A 516 1.85 -1.72 -23.66
N PRO A 517 0.69 -2.41 -23.60
CA PRO A 517 -0.33 -2.30 -24.62
C PRO A 517 -0.69 -0.84 -24.87
N LEU A 518 -1.03 -0.48 -26.11
CA LEU A 518 -1.60 0.85 -26.33
C LEU A 518 -2.91 0.90 -25.54
N PRO A 519 -3.15 1.95 -24.72
CA PRO A 519 -4.48 2.16 -24.16
C PRO A 519 -5.40 2.23 -25.37
N GLY A 520 -6.21 1.19 -25.54
CA GLY A 520 -6.96 1.01 -26.79
C GLY A 520 -7.65 2.33 -27.11
N LYS A 521 -7.60 2.74 -28.38
CA LYS A 521 -8.68 3.58 -28.92
C LYS A 521 -9.93 2.73 -28.74
N SER A 522 -10.49 2.77 -27.54
CA SER A 522 -11.61 1.94 -27.13
C SER A 522 -12.68 2.22 -28.17
N GLY A 523 -12.99 1.21 -28.95
CA GLY A 523 -13.80 1.33 -30.15
C GLY A 523 -15.12 1.96 -29.76
N ARG A 524 -15.25 3.26 -30.03
CA ARG A 524 -16.51 4.01 -29.97
C ARG A 524 -17.47 3.57 -31.09
N LEU A 525 -17.26 2.39 -31.68
CA LEU A 525 -17.83 1.95 -32.95
C LEU A 525 -18.63 0.63 -32.85
N MET A 526 -18.82 0.02 -31.67
CA MET A 526 -19.61 -1.22 -31.58
C MET A 526 -20.77 -1.22 -30.58
N HIS A 527 -21.11 -0.09 -29.96
CA HIS A 527 -22.33 0.00 -29.13
C HIS A 527 -23.60 0.42 -29.90
N LEU A 528 -23.55 0.54 -31.23
CA LEU A 528 -24.72 0.85 -32.08
C LEU A 528 -25.31 -0.37 -32.82
N ALA A 529 -24.87 -1.60 -32.54
CA ALA A 529 -25.32 -2.79 -33.28
C ALA A 529 -25.92 -3.92 -32.42
N SER A 530 -26.33 -3.65 -31.17
CA SER A 530 -27.05 -4.65 -30.35
C SER A 530 -28.38 -4.16 -29.77
N SER A 531 -29.00 -3.18 -30.42
CA SER A 531 -30.42 -2.85 -30.23
C SER A 531 -31.10 -2.84 -31.59
N ALA A 532 -31.30 -4.04 -32.14
CA ALA A 532 -32.25 -4.35 -33.20
C ALA A 532 -32.77 -5.77 -32.93
#